data_AF-P12029-F1
#
_entry.id   AF-P12029-F1
#
_cell.length_a   1.000
_cell.length_b   1.000
_cell.length_c   1.000
_cell.angle_alpha   90.00
_cell.angle_beta   90.00
_cell.angle_gamma   90.00
#
_symmetry.space_group_name_H-M   'P 1'
#
loop_
_entity.id
_entity.type
_entity.pdbx_description
1 polymer ?
#
loop_
_entity_poly.entity_id
_entity_poly.type
_entity_poly.pdbx_seq_one_letter_code
_entity_poly.pdbx_strand_id
1 'polypeptide(L)' 'YKRCHKKGGHCFPKEKICTPPSSDFGKMDCRWKWKCCKKGSVN' A
#
# COMPACT_ATOMS: atom_id res chain seq x y z
N TYR A 1 1.83 11.10 -1.94
CA TYR A 1 2.21 9.67 -2.05
C TYR A 1 2.60 9.32 -3.49
N LYS A 2 3.62 9.99 -4.05
CA LYS A 2 3.91 9.95 -5.50
C LYS A 2 4.46 8.57 -5.93
N ARG A 3 5.32 7.93 -5.12
CA ARG A 3 5.87 6.59 -5.42
C ARG A 3 4.80 5.50 -5.28
N CYS A 4 3.96 5.59 -4.24
CA CYS A 4 2.85 4.65 -4.07
C CYS A 4 1.89 4.69 -5.27
N HIS A 5 1.50 5.89 -5.69
CA HIS A 5 0.62 6.06 -6.84
C HIS A 5 1.29 5.65 -8.16
N LYS A 6 2.60 5.92 -8.33
CA LYS A 6 3.37 5.47 -9.51
C LYS A 6 3.47 3.95 -9.61
N LYS A 7 3.39 3.22 -8.49
CA LYS A 7 3.30 1.75 -8.45
C LYS A 7 1.87 1.21 -8.65
N GLY A 8 0.90 2.09 -8.92
CA GLY A 8 -0.52 1.71 -9.04
C GLY A 8 -1.16 1.31 -7.71
N GLY A 9 -0.67 1.86 -6.59
CA GLY A 9 -1.17 1.57 -5.25
C GLY A 9 -1.82 2.75 -4.54
N HIS A 10 -2.45 2.45 -3.41
CA HIS A 10 -3.01 3.41 -2.46
C HIS A 10 -2.50 3.15 -1.05
N CYS A 11 -2.50 4.20 -0.23
CA CYS A 11 -2.11 4.10 1.17
C CYS A 11 -3.29 3.59 2.01
N PHE A 12 -3.04 2.57 2.82
CA PHE A 12 -3.95 2.01 3.82
C PHE A 12 -3.29 1.98 5.21
N PRO A 13 -4.06 1.87 6.31
CA PRO A 13 -3.50 1.60 7.63
C PRO A 13 -2.60 0.35 7.59
N LYS A 14 -1.52 0.30 8.38
CA LYS A 14 -0.54 -0.81 8.31
C LYS A 14 -1.17 -2.20 8.53
N GLU A 15 -2.28 -2.25 9.26
CA GLU A 15 -2.99 -3.48 9.64
C GLU A 15 -3.86 -4.06 8.52
N LYS A 16 -4.19 -3.27 7.49
CA LYS A 16 -4.96 -3.74 6.34
C LYS A 16 -4.15 -4.80 5.59
N ILE A 17 -4.71 -5.99 5.39
CA ILE A 17 -4.02 -7.07 4.69
C ILE A 17 -4.07 -6.80 3.20
N CYS A 18 -2.92 -6.96 2.54
CA CYS A 18 -2.82 -6.80 1.11
C CYS A 18 -2.56 -8.16 0.46
N THR A 19 -3.45 -8.55 -0.45
CA THR A 19 -3.52 -9.87 -1.08
C THR A 19 -3.39 -9.72 -2.59
N PRO A 20 -2.44 -10.42 -3.24
CA PRO A 20 -1.39 -11.25 -2.65
C PRO A 20 -0.38 -10.41 -1.83
N PRO A 21 0.40 -11.03 -0.90
CA PRO A 21 1.41 -10.33 -0.09
C PRO A 21 2.44 -9.55 -0.93
N SER A 22 2.70 -10.00 -2.16
CA SER A 22 3.54 -9.29 -3.14
C SER A 22 2.99 -7.92 -3.56
N SER A 23 1.73 -7.62 -3.23
CA SER A 23 1.09 -6.33 -3.46
C SER A 23 1.28 -5.34 -2.31
N ASP A 24 1.83 -5.79 -1.17
CA ASP A 24 2.23 -4.90 -0.07
C ASP A 24 3.58 -4.27 -0.41
N PHE A 25 3.56 -2.96 -0.66
CA PHE A 25 4.75 -2.19 -0.97
C PHE A 25 5.39 -1.55 0.27
N GLY A 26 4.90 -1.86 1.47
CA GLY A 26 5.35 -1.28 2.73
C GLY A 26 5.01 0.20 2.84
N LYS A 27 5.67 0.95 3.73
CA LYS A 27 5.36 2.37 3.98
C LYS A 27 5.45 3.25 2.73
N MET A 28 6.48 3.07 1.90
CA MET A 28 6.83 4.01 0.81
C MET A 28 6.81 5.47 1.31
N ASP A 29 6.05 6.35 0.64
CA ASP A 29 5.85 7.75 1.03
C ASP A 29 4.53 7.95 1.78
N CYS A 30 3.83 6.87 2.17
CA CYS A 30 2.64 6.94 3.01
C CYS A 30 2.97 7.52 4.39
N ARG A 31 1.94 8.03 5.07
CA ARG A 31 2.05 8.58 6.43
C ARG A 31 2.56 7.52 7.42
N TRP A 32 3.05 7.97 8.57
CA TRP A 32 3.39 7.07 9.67
C TRP A 32 2.18 6.21 10.08
N LYS A 33 2.39 4.91 10.32
CA LYS A 33 1.34 3.87 10.51
C LYS A 33 0.49 3.54 9.26
N TRP A 34 0.91 3.97 8.07
CA TRP A 34 0.30 3.58 6.81
C TRP A 34 1.28 2.81 5.93
N LYS A 35 0.74 2.01 5.01
CA LYS A 35 1.48 1.28 3.99
C LYS A 35 0.78 1.40 2.64
N CYS A 36 1.55 1.26 1.58
CA CYS A 36 1.08 1.29 0.21
C CYS A 36 0.74 -0.12 -0.24
N CYS A 37 -0.47 -0.31 -0.77
CA CYS A 37 -0.87 -1.57 -1.38
C CYS A 37 -1.38 -1.34 -2.80
N LYS A 38 -1.06 -2.28 -3.70
CA LYS A 38 -1.51 -2.21 -5.09
C LYS A 38 -3.04 -2.16 -5.15
N LYS A 39 -3.59 -1.34 -6.05
CA LYS A 39 -5.04 -1.19 -6.21
C LYS A 39 -5.66 -2.55 -6.58
N GLY A 40 -6.76 -2.90 -5.92
CA GLY A 40 -7.43 -4.20 -6.06
C GLY A 40 -6.85 -5.31 -5.19
N SER A 41 -5.72 -5.08 -4.53
CA SER A 41 -5.05 -6.06 -3.69
C SER A 41 -5.42 -5.95 -2.21
N VAL A 42 -6.62 -5.47 -1.91
CA VAL A 42 -7.00 -5.14 -0.53
C VAL A 42 -8.30 -5.84 -0.23
N ASN A 43 -8.23 -6.92 0.55
CA ASN A 43 -9.41 -7.56 1.14
C ASN A 43 -9.90 -6.74 2.35
#